data_AF-A0A3N2GW66-F1
#
_entry.id   AF-A0A3N2GW66-F1
#
_cell.length_a   1.000
_cell.length_b   1.000
_cell.length_c   1.000
_cell.angle_alpha   90.00
_cell.angle_beta   90.00
_cell.angle_gamma   90.00
#
_symmetry.space_group_name_H-M   'P 1'
#
loop_
_entity.id
_entity.type
_entity.pdbx_description
1 polymer ?
#
loop_
_entity_poly.entity_id
_entity_poly.type
_entity_poly.pdbx_seq_one_letter_code
_entity_poly.pdbx_strand_id
1 'polypeptide(L)'
;MSLAARTHAVLQEALDVYQDSPRATSWLQRQLTRFDDPLRLAVVGPRGSGRSTLLAALAGEQPQGEMTWFRTSPGRSQDELMLMDTPAIDGGAAPSTIEGICMDADAVLYLVRRPSGADLSFLHTLQDHPVARAAAVNAVIVLSRADELGGGRVDAVISARQVARRYRVAPEVAGLCQDVVPVAGLPALAARTLTEPEFAVLRALAAVPREELEPRLLSADRFAAAEFPAPVAASDRAALLARFGIFGVRLAMTLIRRGADTLPALAGQLVPRSGLADLREAIDGYFVARRDVLKARSALIGLEVVLRMEPRPAAAGLAAELERLLAGAHDFRELRLVAALQTGRTSFSAELKAEALRLLGAGGTSRAARLGPDQVLPAVRRWRDQAENPELSAGERRAAAVVLRSCEAMANGTI
;
A
#
# COMPACT_ATOMS: atom_id res chain seq x y z
N MET A 1 23.31 11.85 9.82
CA MET A 1 23.22 10.98 8.62
C MET A 1 21.90 10.24 8.64
N SER A 2 21.20 10.15 7.51
CA SER A 2 19.94 9.40 7.40
C SER A 2 20.16 7.90 7.60
N LEU A 3 19.09 7.16 7.92
CA LEU A 3 19.14 5.69 7.98
C LEU A 3 19.64 5.09 6.68
N ALA A 4 19.15 5.57 5.54
CA ALA A 4 19.60 5.14 4.22
C ALA A 4 21.11 5.33 4.02
N ALA A 5 21.67 6.50 4.35
CA ALA A 5 23.11 6.75 4.22
C ALA A 5 23.94 5.83 5.12
N ARG A 6 23.49 5.56 6.36
CA ARG A 6 24.18 4.63 7.27
C ARG A 6 24.07 3.18 6.79
N THR A 7 22.91 2.77 6.28
CA THR A 7 22.70 1.44 5.70
C THR A 7 23.59 1.21 4.48
N HIS A 8 23.73 2.21 3.62
CA HIS A 8 24.64 2.14 2.48
C HIS A 8 26.10 1.97 2.94
N ALA A 9 26.55 2.76 3.91
CA ALA A 9 27.91 2.67 4.44
C ALA A 9 28.23 1.29 5.04
N VAL A 10 27.32 0.70 5.83
CA VAL A 10 27.55 -0.63 6.41
C VAL A 10 27.54 -1.76 5.35
N LEU A 11 26.79 -1.61 4.25
CA LEU A 11 26.86 -2.57 3.13
C LEU A 11 28.19 -2.49 2.38
N GLN A 12 28.75 -1.28 2.24
CA GLN A 12 30.08 -1.09 1.65
C GLN A 12 31.14 -1.72 2.55
N GLU A 13 31.10 -1.48 3.87
CA GLU A 13 31.99 -2.14 4.83
C GLU A 13 31.84 -3.67 4.78
N ALA A 14 30.61 -4.17 4.60
CA ALA A 14 30.38 -5.61 4.43
C ALA A 14 31.06 -6.17 3.18
N LEU A 15 31.14 -5.43 2.06
CA LEU A 15 31.87 -5.90 0.88
C LEU A 15 33.36 -6.09 1.19
N ASP A 16 33.97 -5.18 1.94
CA ASP A 16 35.38 -5.28 2.31
C ASP A 16 35.64 -6.49 3.23
N VAL A 17 34.73 -6.74 4.19
CA VAL A 17 34.83 -7.88 5.12
C VAL A 17 34.61 -9.23 4.43
N TYR A 18 33.82 -9.27 3.35
CA TYR A 18 33.47 -10.48 2.61
C TYR A 18 34.18 -10.61 1.25
N GLN A 19 35.22 -9.81 0.98
CA GLN A 19 35.93 -9.75 -0.31
C GLN A 19 36.51 -11.11 -0.77
N ASP A 20 36.82 -12.00 0.16
CA ASP A 20 37.35 -13.35 -0.07
C ASP A 20 36.25 -14.39 -0.37
N SER A 21 34.97 -14.03 -0.23
CA SER A 21 33.81 -14.87 -0.55
C SER A 21 33.09 -14.33 -1.79
N PRO A 22 33.29 -14.94 -2.98
CA PRO A 22 32.59 -14.54 -4.19
C PRO A 22 31.06 -14.61 -4.05
N ARG A 23 30.56 -15.57 -3.26
CA ARG A 23 29.12 -15.75 -3.01
C ARG A 23 28.54 -14.58 -2.21
N ALA A 24 29.14 -14.26 -1.06
CA ALA A 24 28.69 -13.15 -0.22
C ALA A 24 28.87 -11.80 -0.93
N THR A 25 30.00 -11.59 -1.61
CA THR A 25 30.25 -10.41 -2.42
C THR A 25 29.19 -10.23 -3.50
N SER A 26 28.88 -11.28 -4.28
CA SER A 26 27.83 -11.22 -5.30
C SER A 26 26.45 -10.91 -4.72
N TRP A 27 26.15 -11.42 -3.52
CA TRP A 27 24.89 -11.11 -2.83
C TRP A 27 24.84 -9.65 -2.38
N LEU A 28 25.87 -9.16 -1.70
CA LEU A 28 25.96 -7.79 -1.19
C LEU A 28 25.94 -6.76 -2.34
N GLN A 29 26.62 -7.04 -3.45
CA GLN A 29 26.56 -6.22 -4.66
C GLN A 29 25.13 -6.13 -5.21
N ARG A 30 24.39 -7.25 -5.27
CA ARG A 30 22.98 -7.22 -5.65
C ARG A 30 22.14 -6.37 -4.71
N GLN A 31 22.39 -6.41 -3.40
CA GLN A 31 21.67 -5.56 -2.44
C GLN A 31 21.98 -4.07 -2.64
N LEU A 32 23.24 -3.71 -2.93
CA LEU A 32 23.63 -2.32 -3.24
C LEU A 32 23.00 -1.83 -4.55
N THR A 33 23.03 -2.62 -5.63
CA THR A 33 22.34 -2.25 -6.88
C THR A 33 20.85 -2.04 -6.64
N ARG A 34 20.21 -2.93 -5.86
CA ARG A 34 18.79 -2.82 -5.51
C ARG A 34 18.47 -1.63 -4.61
N PHE A 35 19.43 -1.18 -3.81
CA PHE A 35 19.28 -0.01 -2.95
C PHE A 35 19.03 1.25 -3.79
N ASP A 36 19.77 1.39 -4.90
CA ASP A 36 19.69 2.54 -5.81
C ASP A 36 18.53 2.45 -6.82
N ASP A 37 18.03 1.24 -7.11
CA ASP A 37 16.88 1.01 -7.98
C ASP A 37 15.58 1.69 -7.48
N PRO A 38 14.59 1.95 -8.35
CA PRO A 38 13.26 2.37 -7.94
C PRO A 38 12.62 1.41 -6.93
N LEU A 39 11.65 1.90 -6.15
CA LEU A 39 10.98 1.08 -5.13
C LEU A 39 10.28 -0.12 -5.78
N ARG A 40 10.49 -1.32 -5.22
CA ARG A 40 9.89 -2.57 -5.70
C ARG A 40 8.64 -2.91 -4.89
N LEU A 41 7.46 -2.82 -5.52
CA LEU A 41 6.16 -3.09 -4.92
C LEU A 41 5.54 -4.36 -5.51
N ALA A 42 5.40 -5.41 -4.70
CA ALA A 42 4.80 -6.67 -5.12
C ALA A 42 3.28 -6.70 -4.84
N VAL A 43 2.50 -7.24 -5.78
CA VAL A 43 1.06 -7.47 -5.60
C VAL A 43 0.83 -8.94 -5.28
N VAL A 44 0.44 -9.25 -4.04
CA VAL A 44 0.39 -10.61 -3.48
C VAL A 44 -1.02 -10.96 -3.02
N GLY A 45 -1.37 -12.24 -3.05
CA GLY A 45 -2.68 -12.74 -2.60
C GLY A 45 -3.01 -14.11 -3.19
N PRO A 46 -4.11 -14.75 -2.73
CA PRO A 46 -4.51 -16.08 -3.18
C PRO A 46 -5.10 -16.07 -4.60
N ARG A 47 -5.31 -17.25 -5.17
CA ARG A 47 -5.97 -17.40 -6.48
C ARG A 47 -7.34 -16.69 -6.48
N GLY A 48 -7.65 -16.00 -7.58
CA GLY A 48 -8.94 -15.31 -7.74
C GLY A 48 -9.15 -14.07 -6.87
N SER A 49 -8.11 -13.59 -6.16
CA SER A 49 -8.15 -12.36 -5.37
C SER A 49 -8.19 -11.07 -6.22
N GLY A 50 -7.90 -11.16 -7.52
CA GLY A 50 -7.94 -10.03 -8.46
C GLY A 50 -6.62 -9.27 -8.60
N ARG A 51 -5.46 -9.92 -8.34
CA ARG A 51 -4.12 -9.28 -8.38
C ARG A 51 -3.79 -8.69 -9.74
N SER A 52 -3.86 -9.48 -10.80
CA SER A 52 -3.59 -9.02 -12.17
C SER A 52 -4.55 -7.89 -12.58
N THR A 53 -5.82 -7.95 -12.14
CA THR A 53 -6.79 -6.87 -12.36
C THR A 53 -6.41 -5.59 -11.62
N LEU A 54 -6.03 -5.68 -10.34
CA LEU A 54 -5.61 -4.52 -9.56
C LEU A 54 -4.33 -3.91 -10.11
N LEU A 55 -3.37 -4.76 -10.46
CA LEU A 55 -2.11 -4.35 -11.03
C LEU A 55 -2.33 -3.64 -12.37
N ALA A 56 -3.19 -4.18 -13.24
CA ALA A 56 -3.56 -3.50 -14.48
C ALA A 56 -4.27 -2.15 -14.20
N ALA A 57 -5.08 -2.06 -13.14
CA ALA A 57 -5.71 -0.80 -12.73
C ALA A 57 -4.69 0.23 -12.20
N LEU A 58 -3.63 -0.20 -11.53
CA LEU A 58 -2.53 0.66 -11.07
C LEU A 58 -1.67 1.13 -12.24
N ALA A 59 -1.28 0.21 -13.13
CA ALA A 59 -0.49 0.50 -14.32
C ALA A 59 -1.27 1.35 -15.35
N GLY A 60 -2.57 1.09 -15.51
CA GLY A 60 -3.39 1.64 -16.59
C GLY A 60 -3.33 0.84 -17.88
N GLU A 61 -2.60 -0.27 -17.88
CA GLU A 61 -2.45 -1.20 -19.00
C GLU A 61 -2.29 -2.62 -18.45
N GLN A 62 -2.40 -3.61 -19.32
CA GLN A 62 -2.22 -5.00 -18.92
C GLN A 62 -0.71 -5.32 -18.90
N PRO A 63 -0.14 -5.78 -17.78
CA PRO A 63 1.28 -6.15 -17.73
C PRO A 63 1.59 -7.28 -18.71
N GLN A 64 2.79 -7.25 -19.29
CA GLN A 64 3.30 -8.31 -20.16
C GLN A 64 4.10 -9.34 -19.32
N GLY A 65 3.45 -10.45 -18.96
CA GLY A 65 4.08 -11.59 -18.30
C GLY A 65 3.92 -11.62 -16.77
N GLU A 66 3.95 -12.83 -16.20
CA GLU A 66 4.02 -13.06 -14.76
C GLU A 66 5.47 -12.98 -14.26
N MET A 67 5.68 -12.51 -13.02
CA MET A 67 6.99 -12.39 -12.38
C MET A 67 8.02 -11.48 -13.07
N THR A 68 7.56 -10.55 -13.91
CA THR A 68 8.40 -9.49 -14.48
C THR A 68 8.16 -8.17 -13.76
N TRP A 69 9.25 -7.53 -13.34
CA TRP A 69 9.20 -6.17 -12.81
C TRP A 69 9.01 -5.20 -13.97
N PHE A 70 7.97 -4.37 -13.93
CA PHE A 70 7.77 -3.31 -14.91
C PHE A 70 7.62 -1.95 -14.21
N ARG A 71 8.05 -0.90 -14.90
CA ARG A 71 8.08 0.47 -14.40
C ARG A 71 6.72 1.11 -14.54
N THR A 72 6.27 1.81 -13.51
CA THR A 72 5.04 2.61 -13.56
C THR A 72 5.08 3.76 -12.57
N SER A 73 4.22 4.75 -12.80
CA SER A 73 3.95 5.84 -11.88
C SER A 73 2.45 5.76 -11.52
N PRO A 74 2.07 4.99 -10.48
CA PRO A 74 0.67 4.77 -10.19
C PRO A 74 0.00 6.00 -9.60
N GLY A 75 0.74 6.99 -9.08
CA GLY A 75 0.24 8.21 -8.43
C GLY A 75 0.11 9.42 -9.37
N ARG A 76 0.01 10.62 -8.78
CA ARG A 76 0.29 11.89 -9.49
C ARG A 76 1.77 12.26 -9.43
N SER A 77 2.53 11.64 -8.54
CA SER A 77 3.98 11.81 -8.47
C SER A 77 4.63 11.24 -9.74
N GLN A 78 5.69 11.88 -10.21
CA GLN A 78 6.54 11.37 -11.29
C GLN A 78 7.51 10.28 -10.80
N ASP A 79 7.44 9.93 -9.51
CA ASP A 79 8.34 8.95 -8.92
C ASP A 79 8.02 7.56 -9.46
N GLU A 80 9.00 7.02 -10.16
CA GLU A 80 8.93 5.70 -10.76
C GLU A 80 8.99 4.62 -9.67
N LEU A 81 8.14 3.61 -9.79
CA LEU A 81 8.25 2.38 -9.02
C LEU A 81 8.19 1.16 -9.93
N MET A 82 8.70 0.04 -9.43
CA MET A 82 8.61 -1.25 -10.08
C MET A 82 7.41 -2.01 -9.49
N LEU A 83 6.49 -2.46 -10.33
CA LEU A 83 5.42 -3.39 -9.94
C LEU A 83 5.76 -4.81 -10.41
N MET A 84 5.32 -5.80 -9.62
CA MET A 84 5.41 -7.21 -9.98
C MET A 84 4.07 -7.90 -9.74
N ASP A 85 3.58 -8.62 -10.76
CA ASP A 85 2.53 -9.62 -10.56
C ASP A 85 3.18 -10.89 -10.01
N THR A 86 2.75 -11.30 -8.82
CA THR A 86 3.29 -12.51 -8.19
C THR A 86 2.44 -13.73 -8.56
N PRO A 87 2.97 -14.96 -8.55
CA PRO A 87 2.14 -16.16 -8.61
C PRO A 87 1.28 -16.26 -7.36
N ALA A 88 0.16 -16.98 -7.43
CA ALA A 88 -0.81 -17.03 -6.33
C ALA A 88 -0.18 -17.58 -5.05
N ILE A 89 -0.38 -16.86 -3.94
CA ILE A 89 0.07 -17.28 -2.62
C ILE A 89 -1.14 -17.80 -1.84
N ASP A 90 -1.36 -19.11 -1.92
CA ASP A 90 -2.35 -19.86 -1.14
C ASP A 90 -1.64 -20.98 -0.35
N GLY A 91 -2.40 -21.83 0.34
CA GLY A 91 -1.85 -22.88 1.20
C GLY A 91 -0.94 -23.89 0.49
N GLY A 92 -0.90 -23.91 -0.85
CA GLY A 92 0.00 -24.76 -1.64
C GLY A 92 1.19 -24.03 -2.27
N ALA A 93 1.40 -22.74 -1.97
CA ALA A 93 2.52 -21.99 -2.52
C ALA A 93 3.87 -22.57 -2.04
N ALA A 94 4.82 -22.72 -2.97
CA ALA A 94 6.15 -23.21 -2.63
C ALA A 94 6.86 -22.23 -1.68
N PRO A 95 7.51 -22.70 -0.60
CA PRO A 95 8.23 -21.83 0.33
C PRO A 95 9.23 -20.90 -0.37
N SER A 96 9.93 -21.39 -1.39
CA SER A 96 10.88 -20.61 -2.19
C SER A 96 10.24 -19.41 -2.92
N THR A 97 8.96 -19.51 -3.28
CA THR A 97 8.23 -18.40 -3.91
C THR A 97 7.95 -17.31 -2.89
N ILE A 98 7.52 -17.69 -1.68
CA ILE A 98 7.25 -16.75 -0.59
C ILE A 98 8.56 -16.06 -0.15
N GLU A 99 9.62 -16.85 0.02
CA GLU A 99 10.96 -16.35 0.35
C GLU A 99 11.48 -15.38 -0.72
N GLY A 100 11.32 -15.73 -2.01
CA GLY A 100 11.68 -14.85 -3.13
C GLY A 100 10.97 -13.50 -3.05
N ILE A 101 9.65 -13.49 -2.84
CA ILE A 101 8.88 -12.24 -2.68
C ILE A 101 9.35 -11.44 -1.45
N CYS A 102 9.54 -12.10 -0.30
CA CYS A 102 9.98 -11.45 0.94
C CYS A 102 11.38 -10.83 0.78
N MET A 103 12.23 -11.44 -0.06
CA MET A 103 13.57 -10.94 -0.32
C MET A 103 13.63 -9.88 -1.42
N ASP A 104 12.77 -9.95 -2.43
CA ASP A 104 12.84 -9.09 -3.62
C ASP A 104 11.95 -7.84 -3.56
N ALA A 105 10.90 -7.85 -2.75
CA ALA A 105 9.99 -6.73 -2.60
C ALA A 105 10.40 -5.78 -1.47
N ASP A 106 10.41 -4.47 -1.76
CA ASP A 106 10.57 -3.44 -0.73
C ASP A 106 9.26 -3.18 0.02
N ALA A 107 8.13 -3.38 -0.66
CA ALA A 107 6.79 -3.29 -0.11
C ALA A 107 5.81 -4.26 -0.81
N VAL A 108 4.69 -4.54 -0.13
CA VAL A 108 3.67 -5.48 -0.60
C VAL A 108 2.26 -4.88 -0.50
N LEU A 109 1.50 -4.99 -1.59
CA LEU A 109 0.03 -4.92 -1.58
C LEU A 109 -0.52 -6.32 -1.41
N TYR A 110 -1.14 -6.60 -0.26
CA TYR A 110 -1.67 -7.93 0.04
C TYR A 110 -3.19 -7.97 -0.14
N LEU A 111 -3.66 -8.62 -1.20
CA LEU A 111 -5.07 -8.72 -1.56
C LEU A 111 -5.73 -9.88 -0.85
N VAL A 112 -6.79 -9.59 -0.11
CA VAL A 112 -7.65 -10.58 0.53
C VAL A 112 -9.10 -10.11 0.46
N ARG A 113 -10.06 -11.04 0.45
CA ARG A 113 -11.47 -10.64 0.61
C ARG A 113 -11.79 -10.32 2.07
N ARG A 114 -11.25 -11.12 3.00
CA ARG A 114 -11.43 -11.00 4.44
C ARG A 114 -10.08 -11.30 5.13
N PRO A 115 -9.49 -10.35 5.86
CA PRO A 115 -8.24 -10.58 6.57
C PRO A 115 -8.53 -11.33 7.88
N SER A 116 -8.49 -12.67 7.86
CA SER A 116 -8.71 -13.49 9.06
C SER A 116 -7.87 -14.76 9.07
N GLY A 117 -7.29 -15.11 10.22
CA GLY A 117 -6.63 -16.41 10.44
C GLY A 117 -5.64 -16.77 9.33
N ALA A 118 -5.93 -17.87 8.62
CA ALA A 118 -5.09 -18.39 7.54
C ALA A 118 -4.87 -17.39 6.38
N ASP A 119 -5.83 -16.48 6.13
CA ASP A 119 -5.70 -15.42 5.12
C ASP A 119 -4.65 -14.37 5.49
N LEU A 120 -4.05 -14.42 6.68
CA LEU A 120 -2.95 -13.51 7.08
C LEU A 120 -1.60 -14.23 7.18
N SER A 121 -1.54 -15.53 6.88
CA SER A 121 -0.33 -16.35 7.02
C SER A 121 0.88 -15.76 6.29
N PHE A 122 0.70 -15.32 5.04
CA PHE A 122 1.76 -14.66 4.28
C PHE A 122 2.32 -13.41 4.99
N LEU A 123 1.45 -12.58 5.59
CA LEU A 123 1.91 -11.37 6.29
C LEU A 123 2.66 -11.70 7.59
N HIS A 124 2.31 -12.79 8.25
CA HIS A 124 3.10 -13.29 9.38
C HIS A 124 4.49 -13.75 8.89
N THR A 125 4.55 -14.52 7.79
CA THR A 125 5.83 -14.95 7.20
C THR A 125 6.70 -13.77 6.75
N LEU A 126 6.09 -12.73 6.16
CA LEU A 126 6.77 -11.48 5.82
C LEU A 126 7.40 -10.79 7.03
N GLN A 127 6.89 -11.09 8.24
CA GLN A 127 7.40 -10.60 9.51
C GLN A 127 8.30 -11.59 10.26
N ASP A 128 8.58 -12.80 9.77
CA ASP A 128 9.38 -13.76 10.55
C ASP A 128 10.83 -13.29 10.77
N HIS A 129 11.36 -12.50 9.84
CA HIS A 129 12.72 -11.99 9.89
C HIS A 129 12.91 -10.97 11.05
N PRO A 130 14.00 -11.03 11.85
CA PRO A 130 14.22 -10.12 12.98
C PRO A 130 14.12 -8.63 12.61
N VAL A 131 14.76 -8.24 11.51
CA VAL A 131 14.67 -6.87 10.95
C VAL A 131 13.23 -6.51 10.54
N ALA A 132 12.47 -7.46 9.99
CA ALA A 132 11.10 -7.23 9.55
C ALA A 132 10.15 -6.98 10.73
N ARG A 133 10.33 -7.70 11.86
CA ARG A 133 9.56 -7.46 13.10
C ARG A 133 9.79 -6.09 13.68
N ALA A 134 11.04 -5.64 13.67
CA ALA A 134 11.39 -4.29 14.14
C ALA A 134 10.80 -3.18 13.23
N ALA A 135 10.50 -3.52 11.97
CA ALA A 135 10.10 -2.59 10.92
C ALA A 135 8.87 -3.09 10.12
N ALA A 136 7.73 -3.32 10.77
CA ALA A 136 6.46 -3.69 10.13
C ALA A 136 5.81 -2.51 9.37
N VAL A 137 6.50 -2.00 8.34
CA VAL A 137 6.15 -0.77 7.59
C VAL A 137 5.91 -0.99 6.10
N ASN A 138 6.11 -2.21 5.61
CA ASN A 138 6.20 -2.51 4.18
C ASN A 138 4.94 -3.17 3.59
N ALA A 139 3.79 -3.12 4.27
CA ALA A 139 2.58 -3.80 3.82
C ALA A 139 1.33 -2.91 3.90
N VAL A 140 0.49 -3.00 2.87
CA VAL A 140 -0.89 -2.47 2.85
C VAL A 140 -1.80 -3.62 2.46
N ILE A 141 -2.87 -3.83 3.23
CA ILE A 141 -3.89 -4.83 2.90
C ILE A 141 -4.89 -4.18 1.97
N VAL A 142 -5.21 -4.88 0.87
CA VAL A 142 -6.26 -4.49 -0.05
C VAL A 142 -7.44 -5.42 0.15
N LEU A 143 -8.59 -4.90 0.62
CA LEU A 143 -9.83 -5.66 0.63
C LEU A 143 -10.35 -5.77 -0.79
N SER A 144 -10.03 -6.89 -1.43
CA SER A 144 -10.44 -7.13 -2.80
C SER A 144 -11.93 -7.41 -2.89
N ARG A 145 -12.49 -7.14 -4.07
CA ARG A 145 -13.92 -7.31 -4.35
C ARG A 145 -14.81 -6.54 -3.38
N ALA A 146 -14.42 -5.31 -3.08
CA ALA A 146 -15.20 -4.40 -2.23
C ALA A 146 -16.63 -4.18 -2.77
N ASP A 147 -16.83 -4.41 -4.06
CA ASP A 147 -18.11 -4.40 -4.77
C ASP A 147 -19.03 -5.59 -4.46
N GLU A 148 -18.56 -6.67 -3.82
CA GLU A 148 -19.44 -7.78 -3.41
C GLU A 148 -20.22 -7.45 -2.11
N LEU A 149 -19.79 -6.45 -1.34
CA LEU A 149 -20.43 -6.09 -0.08
C LEU A 149 -21.83 -5.49 -0.28
N GLY A 150 -22.76 -5.85 0.62
CA GLY A 150 -24.13 -5.36 0.59
C GLY A 150 -24.88 -5.69 -0.70
N GLY A 151 -24.55 -6.82 -1.36
CA GLY A 151 -25.21 -7.30 -2.58
C GLY A 151 -24.81 -6.55 -3.86
N GLY A 152 -23.67 -5.84 -3.85
CA GLY A 152 -23.19 -5.06 -5.00
C GLY A 152 -24.08 -3.88 -5.36
N ARG A 153 -24.75 -3.30 -4.36
CA ARG A 153 -25.42 -2.01 -4.48
C ARG A 153 -24.40 -0.92 -4.79
N VAL A 154 -24.85 0.22 -5.31
CA VAL A 154 -23.97 1.33 -5.73
C VAL A 154 -23.14 1.93 -4.59
N ASP A 155 -23.53 1.68 -3.33
CA ASP A 155 -22.84 2.07 -2.10
C ASP A 155 -21.95 0.94 -1.51
N ALA A 156 -21.72 -0.16 -2.24
CA ALA A 156 -20.93 -1.31 -1.76
C ALA A 156 -19.52 -0.91 -1.30
N VAL A 157 -18.80 -0.11 -2.09
CA VAL A 157 -17.44 0.36 -1.73
C VAL A 157 -17.47 1.32 -0.53
N ILE A 158 -18.55 2.12 -0.37
CA ILE A 158 -18.72 2.95 0.84
C ILE A 158 -18.88 2.05 2.07
N SER A 159 -19.69 0.99 1.96
CA SER A 159 -19.83 -0.02 3.02
C SER A 159 -18.49 -0.74 3.29
N ALA A 160 -17.73 -1.04 2.25
CA ALA A 160 -16.39 -1.62 2.35
C ALA A 160 -15.41 -0.73 3.12
N ARG A 161 -15.49 0.60 2.97
CA ARG A 161 -14.69 1.55 3.76
C ARG A 161 -15.02 1.48 5.24
N GLN A 162 -16.29 1.26 5.61
CA GLN A 162 -16.67 1.08 7.02
C GLN A 162 -16.11 -0.23 7.58
N VAL A 163 -16.13 -1.31 6.79
CA VAL A 163 -15.51 -2.59 7.16
C VAL A 163 -13.99 -2.45 7.30
N ALA A 164 -13.32 -1.79 6.35
CA ALA A 164 -11.89 -1.52 6.41
C ALA A 164 -11.49 -0.74 7.68
N ARG A 165 -12.29 0.25 8.10
CA ARG A 165 -12.08 0.99 9.37
C ARG A 165 -12.05 0.07 10.58
N ARG A 166 -12.89 -0.97 10.61
CA ARG A 166 -12.89 -1.96 11.71
C ARG A 166 -11.63 -2.81 11.68
N TYR A 167 -11.21 -3.27 10.50
CA TYR A 167 -9.96 -4.04 10.36
C TYR A 167 -8.71 -3.23 10.69
N ARG A 168 -8.68 -1.93 10.41
CA ARG A 168 -7.52 -1.07 10.75
C ARG A 168 -7.18 -1.13 12.23
N VAL A 169 -8.18 -1.21 13.12
CA VAL A 169 -7.98 -1.23 14.58
C VAL A 169 -8.00 -2.65 15.16
N ALA A 170 -8.27 -3.68 14.35
CA ALA A 170 -8.29 -5.06 14.81
C ALA A 170 -6.86 -5.51 15.20
N PRO A 171 -6.63 -6.11 16.38
CA PRO A 171 -5.29 -6.47 16.86
C PRO A 171 -4.53 -7.39 15.90
N GLU A 172 -5.22 -8.34 15.28
CA GLU A 172 -4.67 -9.29 14.31
C GLU A 172 -4.22 -8.65 12.99
N VAL A 173 -4.65 -7.43 12.68
CA VAL A 173 -4.31 -6.71 11.44
C VAL A 173 -3.41 -5.49 11.71
N ALA A 174 -3.65 -4.76 12.80
CA ALA A 174 -2.98 -3.49 13.07
C ALA A 174 -1.45 -3.61 13.15
N GLY A 175 -0.93 -4.74 13.62
CA GLY A 175 0.52 -5.03 13.66
C GLY A 175 1.11 -5.53 12.35
N LEU A 176 0.27 -5.89 11.37
CA LEU A 176 0.70 -6.53 10.12
C LEU A 176 0.85 -5.55 8.94
N CYS A 177 0.17 -4.40 8.98
CA CYS A 177 0.14 -3.46 7.86
C CYS A 177 0.01 -1.99 8.26
N GLN A 178 0.40 -1.09 7.35
CA GLN A 178 0.21 0.36 7.48
C GLN A 178 -1.27 0.75 7.33
N ASP A 179 -2.00 0.13 6.41
CA ASP A 179 -3.42 0.42 6.17
C ASP A 179 -4.18 -0.78 5.59
N VAL A 180 -5.50 -0.68 5.60
CA VAL A 180 -6.47 -1.56 4.95
C VAL A 180 -7.31 -0.70 3.98
N VAL A 181 -7.24 -0.98 2.68
CA VAL A 181 -7.90 -0.19 1.64
C VAL A 181 -8.85 -1.07 0.83
N PRO A 182 -10.16 -0.76 0.76
CA PRO A 182 -11.09 -1.53 -0.06
C PRO A 182 -11.04 -1.12 -1.53
N VAL A 183 -10.99 -2.10 -2.43
CA VAL A 183 -10.95 -1.86 -3.88
C VAL A 183 -11.89 -2.80 -4.64
N ALA A 184 -12.68 -2.21 -5.54
CA ALA A 184 -13.43 -2.90 -6.58
C ALA A 184 -12.59 -2.91 -7.88
N GLY A 185 -11.84 -4.00 -8.09
CA GLY A 185 -10.79 -4.06 -9.11
C GLY A 185 -11.28 -3.90 -10.55
N LEU A 186 -12.43 -4.50 -10.90
CA LEU A 186 -13.00 -4.40 -12.25
C LEU A 186 -13.40 -2.96 -12.60
N PRO A 187 -14.26 -2.26 -11.82
CA PRO A 187 -14.53 -0.85 -12.05
C PRO A 187 -13.28 0.04 -12.02
N ALA A 188 -12.28 -0.29 -11.20
CA ALA A 188 -11.01 0.45 -11.15
C ALA A 188 -10.24 0.35 -12.46
N LEU A 189 -10.07 -0.86 -12.99
CA LEU A 189 -9.44 -1.11 -14.29
C LEU A 189 -10.25 -0.46 -15.41
N ALA A 190 -11.56 -0.73 -15.45
CA ALA A 190 -12.44 -0.20 -16.49
C ALA A 190 -12.43 1.33 -16.52
N ALA A 191 -12.32 2.02 -15.37
CA ALA A 191 -12.21 3.48 -15.34
C ALA A 191 -10.90 4.00 -15.95
N ARG A 192 -9.80 3.23 -15.86
CA ARG A 192 -8.49 3.59 -16.41
C ARG A 192 -8.39 3.36 -17.91
N THR A 193 -9.13 2.38 -18.42
CA THR A 193 -9.03 1.90 -19.81
C THR A 193 -10.35 2.00 -20.56
N LEU A 194 -11.27 2.86 -20.08
CA LEU A 194 -12.60 3.07 -20.66
C LEU A 194 -12.46 3.55 -22.11
N THR A 195 -13.21 2.91 -23.01
CA THR A 195 -13.21 3.25 -24.44
C THR A 195 -14.52 3.91 -24.87
N GLU A 196 -14.51 4.62 -26.00
CA GLU A 196 -15.70 5.28 -26.54
C GLU A 196 -16.85 4.29 -26.88
N PRO A 197 -16.60 3.12 -27.49
CA PRO A 197 -17.66 2.13 -27.71
C PRO A 197 -18.33 1.66 -26.42
N GLU A 198 -17.55 1.37 -25.38
CA GLU A 198 -18.10 0.96 -24.07
C GLU A 198 -18.91 2.07 -23.42
N PHE A 199 -18.43 3.31 -23.53
CA PHE A 199 -19.14 4.48 -23.04
C PHE A 199 -20.48 4.67 -23.76
N ALA A 200 -20.52 4.50 -25.09
CA ALA A 200 -21.75 4.58 -25.87
C ALA A 200 -22.78 3.53 -25.43
N VAL A 201 -22.35 2.29 -25.16
CA VAL A 201 -23.24 1.23 -24.65
C VAL A 201 -23.78 1.59 -23.26
N LEU A 202 -22.91 2.07 -22.35
CA LEU A 202 -23.34 2.51 -21.01
C LEU A 202 -24.33 3.68 -21.08
N ARG A 203 -24.15 4.61 -22.02
CA ARG A 203 -25.11 5.70 -22.27
C ARG A 203 -26.45 5.19 -22.78
N ALA A 204 -26.45 4.25 -23.72
CA ALA A 204 -27.67 3.63 -24.23
C ALA A 204 -28.45 2.93 -23.11
N LEU A 205 -27.76 2.18 -22.24
CA LEU A 205 -28.36 1.57 -21.05
C LEU A 205 -28.89 2.63 -20.06
N ALA A 206 -28.13 3.70 -19.83
CA ALA A 206 -28.54 4.76 -18.93
C ALA A 206 -29.80 5.51 -19.41
N ALA A 207 -30.06 5.56 -20.71
CA ALA A 207 -31.24 6.20 -21.31
C ALA A 207 -32.55 5.41 -21.15
N VAL A 208 -32.48 4.09 -20.91
CA VAL A 208 -33.67 3.24 -20.70
C VAL A 208 -34.39 3.66 -19.40
N PRO A 209 -35.74 3.69 -19.35
CA PRO A 209 -36.47 3.95 -18.11
C PRO A 209 -36.01 3.05 -16.95
N ARG A 210 -35.92 3.62 -15.76
CA ARG A 210 -35.37 2.93 -14.58
C ARG A 210 -36.15 1.67 -14.23
N GLU A 211 -37.48 1.76 -14.29
CA GLU A 211 -38.41 0.69 -13.92
C GLU A 211 -38.25 -0.56 -14.81
N GLU A 212 -37.94 -0.36 -16.09
CA GLU A 212 -37.73 -1.45 -17.05
C GLU A 212 -36.38 -2.14 -16.83
N LEU A 213 -35.34 -1.37 -16.49
CA LEU A 213 -33.97 -1.86 -16.44
C LEU A 213 -33.57 -2.42 -15.06
N GLU A 214 -34.16 -1.93 -13.97
CA GLU A 214 -33.87 -2.39 -12.61
C GLU A 214 -33.99 -3.92 -12.42
N PRO A 215 -35.06 -4.60 -12.89
CA PRO A 215 -35.18 -6.05 -12.76
C PRO A 215 -34.02 -6.81 -13.42
N ARG A 216 -33.49 -6.27 -14.53
CA ARG A 216 -32.36 -6.83 -15.29
C ARG A 216 -31.03 -6.57 -14.61
N LEU A 217 -30.92 -5.51 -13.83
CA LEU A 217 -29.70 -5.19 -13.09
C LEU A 217 -29.54 -6.02 -11.82
N LEU A 218 -30.52 -6.81 -11.37
CA LEU A 218 -30.48 -7.53 -10.09
C LEU A 218 -29.37 -8.60 -9.99
N SER A 219 -28.96 -9.21 -11.10
CA SER A 219 -27.82 -10.14 -11.16
C SER A 219 -27.13 -10.08 -12.52
N ALA A 220 -25.92 -10.63 -12.61
CA ALA A 220 -25.21 -10.78 -13.88
C ALA A 220 -26.03 -11.61 -14.89
N ASP A 221 -26.64 -12.72 -14.44
CA ASP A 221 -27.45 -13.60 -15.30
C ASP A 221 -28.65 -12.88 -15.90
N ARG A 222 -29.35 -12.07 -15.10
CA ARG A 222 -30.51 -11.29 -15.56
C ARG A 222 -30.12 -10.20 -16.55
N PHE A 223 -28.91 -9.64 -16.39
CA PHE A 223 -28.38 -8.65 -17.32
C PHE A 223 -27.92 -9.28 -18.64
N ALA A 224 -27.39 -10.50 -18.58
CA ALA A 224 -26.94 -11.27 -19.73
C ALA A 224 -28.09 -11.97 -20.50
N ALA A 225 -29.29 -12.04 -19.93
CA ALA A 225 -30.46 -12.68 -20.54
C ALA A 225 -30.75 -12.17 -21.96
N ALA A 226 -31.25 -13.05 -22.84
CA ALA A 226 -31.51 -12.74 -24.25
C ALA A 226 -32.53 -11.60 -24.41
N GLU A 227 -33.63 -11.66 -23.68
CA GLU A 227 -34.64 -10.60 -23.62
C GLU A 227 -34.15 -9.43 -22.76
N PHE A 228 -34.07 -8.25 -23.37
CA PHE A 228 -33.53 -7.07 -22.71
C PHE A 228 -34.23 -5.78 -23.19
N PRO A 229 -34.59 -4.85 -22.30
CA PRO A 229 -35.38 -3.66 -22.62
C PRO A 229 -34.56 -2.51 -23.25
N ALA A 230 -33.43 -2.82 -23.89
CA ALA A 230 -32.54 -1.83 -24.49
C ALA A 230 -32.03 -2.32 -25.84
N PRO A 231 -31.80 -1.41 -26.81
CA PRO A 231 -31.21 -1.74 -28.11
C PRO A 231 -29.70 -1.95 -27.99
N VAL A 232 -29.29 -2.86 -27.10
CA VAL A 232 -27.88 -3.22 -26.86
C VAL A 232 -27.73 -4.71 -27.12
N ALA A 233 -26.73 -5.11 -27.89
CA ALA A 233 -26.51 -6.52 -28.19
C ALA A 233 -26.10 -7.31 -26.94
N ALA A 234 -26.46 -8.61 -26.89
CA ALA A 234 -26.09 -9.47 -25.77
C ALA A 234 -24.57 -9.61 -25.62
N SER A 235 -23.82 -9.59 -26.74
CA SER A 235 -22.35 -9.58 -26.76
C SER A 235 -21.78 -8.35 -26.05
N ASP A 236 -22.34 -7.16 -26.30
CA ASP A 236 -21.88 -5.91 -25.71
C ASP A 236 -22.17 -5.88 -24.21
N ARG A 237 -23.34 -6.41 -23.80
CA ARG A 237 -23.67 -6.58 -22.37
C ARG A 237 -22.72 -7.55 -21.68
N ALA A 238 -22.41 -8.68 -22.31
CA ALA A 238 -21.46 -9.65 -21.78
C ALA A 238 -20.05 -9.05 -21.65
N ALA A 239 -19.61 -8.27 -22.65
CA ALA A 239 -18.33 -7.55 -22.61
C ALA A 239 -18.30 -6.52 -21.46
N LEU A 240 -19.38 -5.76 -21.27
CA LEU A 240 -19.50 -4.85 -20.13
C LEU A 240 -19.47 -5.58 -18.79
N LEU A 241 -20.17 -6.71 -18.65
CA LEU A 241 -20.11 -7.50 -17.41
C LEU A 241 -18.71 -8.02 -17.12
N ALA A 242 -17.98 -8.50 -18.13
CA ALA A 242 -16.61 -8.97 -17.96
C ALA A 242 -15.67 -7.84 -17.49
N ARG A 243 -15.86 -6.62 -17.99
CA ARG A 243 -15.00 -5.47 -17.68
C ARG A 243 -15.35 -4.73 -16.40
N PHE A 244 -16.64 -4.51 -16.14
CA PHE A 244 -17.11 -3.66 -15.04
C PHE A 244 -17.64 -4.47 -13.86
N GLY A 245 -18.03 -5.73 -14.09
CA GLY A 245 -18.93 -6.45 -13.20
C GLY A 245 -20.31 -5.79 -13.12
N ILE A 246 -21.27 -6.47 -12.49
CA ILE A 246 -22.64 -5.93 -12.35
C ILE A 246 -22.65 -4.64 -11.51
N PHE A 247 -21.81 -4.56 -10.48
CA PHE A 247 -21.65 -3.34 -9.67
C PHE A 247 -21.17 -2.16 -10.51
N GLY A 248 -20.12 -2.34 -11.32
CA GLY A 248 -19.57 -1.28 -12.14
C GLY A 248 -20.56 -0.78 -13.20
N VAL A 249 -21.35 -1.67 -13.79
CA VAL A 249 -22.45 -1.28 -14.71
C VAL A 249 -23.50 -0.44 -13.99
N ARG A 250 -24.01 -0.89 -12.83
CA ARG A 250 -24.98 -0.14 -12.01
C ARG A 250 -24.45 1.24 -11.63
N LEU A 251 -23.18 1.29 -11.19
CA LEU A 251 -22.52 2.52 -10.80
C LEU A 251 -22.37 3.48 -11.99
N ALA A 252 -21.85 2.99 -13.12
CA ALA A 252 -21.63 3.81 -14.32
C ALA A 252 -22.93 4.42 -14.82
N MET A 253 -24.01 3.63 -14.92
CA MET A 253 -25.32 4.13 -15.31
C MET A 253 -25.85 5.20 -14.33
N THR A 254 -25.67 4.97 -13.03
CA THR A 254 -26.07 5.95 -12.00
C THR A 254 -25.32 7.27 -12.16
N LEU A 255 -24.03 7.22 -12.47
CA LEU A 255 -23.20 8.41 -12.69
C LEU A 255 -23.58 9.15 -13.97
N ILE A 256 -23.82 8.43 -15.07
CA ILE A 256 -24.27 9.03 -16.34
C ILE A 256 -25.60 9.77 -16.13
N ARG A 257 -26.57 9.15 -15.45
CA ARG A 257 -27.86 9.79 -15.12
C ARG A 257 -27.73 11.01 -14.22
N ARG A 258 -26.63 11.12 -13.47
CA ARG A 258 -26.30 12.27 -12.61
C ARG A 258 -25.44 13.32 -13.31
N GLY A 259 -25.22 13.20 -14.62
CA GLY A 259 -24.51 14.20 -15.43
C GLY A 259 -23.06 13.85 -15.78
N ALA A 260 -22.61 12.61 -15.57
CA ALA A 260 -21.33 12.14 -16.13
C ALA A 260 -21.51 11.72 -17.61
N ASP A 261 -21.83 12.68 -18.47
CA ASP A 261 -22.27 12.47 -19.86
C ASP A 261 -21.14 12.47 -20.90
N THR A 262 -19.88 12.54 -20.45
CA THR A 262 -18.68 12.37 -21.27
C THR A 262 -17.79 11.26 -20.71
N LEU A 263 -17.00 10.62 -21.57
CA LEU A 263 -16.08 9.56 -21.18
C LEU A 263 -15.10 10.01 -20.07
N PRO A 264 -14.43 11.18 -20.16
CA PRO A 264 -13.55 11.65 -19.09
C PRO A 264 -14.29 11.91 -17.77
N ALA A 265 -15.51 12.46 -17.83
CA ALA A 265 -16.32 12.70 -16.63
C ALA A 265 -16.71 11.39 -15.94
N LEU A 266 -17.08 10.36 -16.69
CA LEU A 266 -17.41 9.04 -16.14
C LEU A 266 -16.17 8.37 -15.53
N ALA A 267 -15.06 8.31 -16.27
CA ALA A 267 -13.80 7.73 -15.80
C ALA A 267 -13.32 8.42 -14.51
N GLY A 268 -13.30 9.77 -14.50
CA GLY A 268 -12.91 10.57 -13.33
C GLY A 268 -13.78 10.33 -12.09
N GLN A 269 -15.05 9.95 -12.27
CA GLN A 269 -15.95 9.63 -11.17
C GLN A 269 -15.92 8.17 -10.73
N LEU A 270 -15.57 7.23 -11.62
CA LEU A 270 -15.43 5.81 -11.30
C LEU A 270 -14.17 5.53 -10.47
N VAL A 271 -13.03 6.18 -10.78
CA VAL A 271 -11.74 5.99 -10.06
C VAL A 271 -11.87 6.16 -8.53
N PRO A 272 -12.42 7.27 -7.98
CA PRO A 272 -12.57 7.41 -6.54
C PRO A 272 -13.65 6.52 -5.94
N ARG A 273 -14.61 6.04 -6.74
CA ARG A 273 -15.72 5.19 -6.28
C ARG A 273 -15.40 3.70 -6.33
N SER A 274 -14.37 3.29 -7.06
CA SER A 274 -13.81 1.94 -7.04
C SER A 274 -12.82 1.72 -5.90
N GLY A 275 -12.41 2.77 -5.19
CA GLY A 275 -11.37 2.72 -4.14
C GLY A 275 -9.94 2.82 -4.69
N LEU A 276 -9.76 2.95 -6.02
CA LEU A 276 -8.44 3.07 -6.62
C LEU A 276 -7.73 4.36 -6.22
N ALA A 277 -8.45 5.48 -6.07
CA ALA A 277 -7.86 6.75 -5.61
C ALA A 277 -7.27 6.59 -4.19
N ASP A 278 -8.04 6.03 -3.26
CA ASP A 278 -7.62 5.77 -1.88
C ASP A 278 -6.38 4.86 -1.84
N LEU A 279 -6.31 3.85 -2.72
CA LEU A 279 -5.15 2.97 -2.80
C LEU A 279 -3.91 3.68 -3.35
N ARG A 280 -4.05 4.52 -4.38
CA ARG A 280 -2.94 5.31 -4.92
C ARG A 280 -2.39 6.26 -3.85
N GLU A 281 -3.27 6.93 -3.11
CA GLU A 281 -2.88 7.79 -1.99
C GLU A 281 -2.13 7.01 -0.89
N ALA A 282 -2.58 5.79 -0.57
CA ALA A 282 -1.89 4.93 0.37
C ALA A 282 -0.50 4.50 -0.13
N ILE A 283 -0.35 4.15 -1.42
CA ILE A 283 0.94 3.82 -2.03
C ILE A 283 1.87 5.04 -1.99
N ASP A 284 1.38 6.21 -2.39
CA ASP A 284 2.17 7.43 -2.43
C ASP A 284 2.66 7.81 -1.02
N GLY A 285 1.76 7.78 -0.03
CA GLY A 285 2.06 8.20 1.35
C GLY A 285 2.88 7.20 2.16
N TYR A 286 2.58 5.90 2.07
CA TYR A 286 3.26 4.88 2.89
C TYR A 286 4.50 4.30 2.23
N PHE A 287 4.56 4.28 0.89
CA PHE A 287 5.64 3.61 0.17
C PHE A 287 6.53 4.57 -0.62
N VAL A 288 5.98 5.34 -1.55
CA VAL A 288 6.77 6.20 -2.45
C VAL A 288 7.47 7.31 -1.67
N ALA A 289 6.72 8.08 -0.88
CA ALA A 289 7.26 9.15 -0.05
C ALA A 289 8.29 8.65 0.99
N ARG A 290 8.32 7.33 1.24
CA ARG A 290 9.13 6.67 2.27
C ARG A 290 10.14 5.69 1.68
N ARG A 291 10.44 5.81 0.39
CA ARG A 291 11.33 4.93 -0.38
C ARG A 291 12.64 4.66 0.34
N ASP A 292 13.35 5.70 0.77
CA ASP A 292 14.68 5.57 1.39
C ASP A 292 14.66 4.68 2.63
N VAL A 293 13.61 4.80 3.44
CA VAL A 293 13.44 4.01 4.67
C VAL A 293 13.11 2.54 4.34
N LEU A 294 12.30 2.30 3.30
CA LEU A 294 11.99 0.95 2.83
C LEU A 294 13.18 0.28 2.17
N LYS A 295 13.97 1.00 1.37
CA LYS A 295 15.23 0.52 0.79
C LYS A 295 16.25 0.17 1.85
N ALA A 296 16.41 1.04 2.84
CA ALA A 296 17.24 0.75 4.01
C ALA A 296 16.79 -0.52 4.73
N ARG A 297 15.48 -0.68 4.97
CA ARG A 297 14.92 -1.89 5.56
C ARG A 297 15.26 -3.14 4.75
N SER A 298 15.00 -3.15 3.45
CA SER A 298 15.29 -4.30 2.57
C SER A 298 16.78 -4.66 2.58
N ALA A 299 17.65 -3.67 2.55
CA ALA A 299 19.09 -3.93 2.50
C ALA A 299 19.65 -4.38 3.85
N LEU A 300 19.10 -3.92 4.98
CA LEU A 300 19.42 -4.47 6.31
C LEU A 300 18.95 -5.93 6.47
N ILE A 301 17.81 -6.31 5.87
CA ILE A 301 17.42 -7.72 5.77
C ILE A 301 18.47 -8.49 4.95
N GLY A 302 18.87 -7.97 3.79
CA GLY A 302 19.90 -8.57 2.95
C GLY A 302 21.26 -8.74 3.66
N LEU A 303 21.66 -7.78 4.49
CA LEU A 303 22.87 -7.85 5.30
C LEU A 303 22.76 -8.92 6.40
N GLU A 304 21.65 -8.96 7.14
CA GLU A 304 21.40 -10.00 8.16
C GLU A 304 21.55 -11.40 7.58
N VAL A 305 20.98 -11.62 6.40
CA VAL A 305 21.01 -12.92 5.72
C VAL A 305 22.46 -13.37 5.48
N VAL A 306 23.35 -12.48 5.04
CA VAL A 306 24.78 -12.82 4.83
C VAL A 306 25.48 -13.09 6.15
N LEU A 307 25.26 -12.25 7.16
CA LEU A 307 25.85 -12.42 8.49
C LEU A 307 25.46 -13.77 9.10
N ARG A 308 24.23 -14.23 8.85
CA ARG A 308 23.73 -15.53 9.32
C ARG A 308 24.24 -16.70 8.50
N MET A 309 24.32 -16.56 7.18
CA MET A 309 24.67 -17.66 6.27
C MET A 309 26.19 -17.89 6.14
N GLU A 310 27.00 -16.85 6.37
CA GLU A 310 28.47 -16.91 6.32
C GLU A 310 29.09 -16.23 7.56
N PRO A 311 28.91 -16.81 8.77
CA PRO A 311 29.41 -16.24 10.01
C PRO A 311 30.94 -16.26 10.04
N ARG A 312 31.55 -15.14 10.43
CA ARG A 312 33.02 -15.01 10.54
C ARG A 312 33.42 -13.98 11.61
N PRO A 313 34.57 -14.13 12.28
CA PRO A 313 35.00 -13.20 13.33
C PRO A 313 35.12 -11.74 12.86
N ALA A 314 35.60 -11.52 11.63
CA ALA A 314 35.74 -10.19 11.06
C ALA A 314 34.40 -9.45 10.88
N ALA A 315 33.27 -10.16 10.84
CA ALA A 315 31.94 -9.58 10.68
C ALA A 315 31.25 -9.21 12.01
N ALA A 316 31.90 -9.44 13.15
CA ALA A 316 31.32 -9.11 14.47
C ALA A 316 30.99 -7.61 14.60
N GLY A 317 31.83 -6.74 14.04
CA GLY A 317 31.57 -5.30 14.00
C GLY A 317 30.32 -4.93 13.19
N LEU A 318 30.11 -5.59 12.05
CA LEU A 318 28.94 -5.40 11.19
C LEU A 318 27.65 -5.82 11.89
N ALA A 319 27.67 -6.96 12.59
CA ALA A 319 26.52 -7.43 13.37
C ALA A 319 26.14 -6.43 14.47
N ALA A 320 27.14 -5.90 15.19
CA ALA A 320 26.90 -4.87 16.19
C ALA A 320 26.37 -3.56 15.57
N GLU A 321 26.86 -3.15 14.40
CA GLU A 321 26.34 -1.96 13.71
C GLU A 321 24.91 -2.17 13.20
N LEU A 322 24.58 -3.35 12.68
CA LEU A 322 23.21 -3.72 12.31
C LEU A 322 22.27 -3.62 13.52
N GLU A 323 22.65 -4.17 14.67
CA GLU A 323 21.85 -4.06 15.90
C GLU A 323 21.68 -2.60 16.35
N ARG A 324 22.75 -1.79 16.30
CA ARG A 324 22.68 -0.34 16.60
C ARG A 324 21.76 0.40 15.63
N LEU A 325 21.81 0.07 14.34
CA LEU A 325 20.92 0.64 13.32
C LEU A 325 19.46 0.32 13.61
N LEU A 326 19.14 -0.95 13.90
CA LEU A 326 17.77 -1.39 14.19
C LEU A 326 17.24 -0.79 15.51
N ALA A 327 18.06 -0.79 16.57
CA ALA A 327 17.68 -0.19 17.85
C ALA A 327 17.47 1.33 17.73
N GLY A 328 18.28 1.98 16.89
CA GLY A 328 18.25 3.42 16.65
C GLY A 328 17.25 3.89 15.59
N ALA A 329 16.60 2.98 14.83
CA ALA A 329 15.75 3.30 13.69
C ALA A 329 14.43 3.98 14.10
N HIS A 330 14.52 5.27 14.44
CA HIS A 330 13.38 6.12 14.73
C HIS A 330 12.45 6.27 13.52
N ASP A 331 13.00 6.26 12.30
CA ASP A 331 12.23 6.39 11.06
C ASP A 331 11.11 5.34 10.96
N PHE A 332 11.36 4.09 11.36
CA PHE A 332 10.30 3.06 11.39
C PHE A 332 9.21 3.34 12.43
N ARG A 333 9.54 4.04 13.51
CA ARG A 333 8.55 4.48 14.52
C ARG A 333 7.73 5.64 13.97
N GLU A 334 8.36 6.59 13.27
CA GLU A 334 7.66 7.67 12.59
C GLU A 334 6.65 7.13 11.57
N LEU A 335 7.07 6.21 10.69
CA LEU A 335 6.18 5.62 9.68
C LEU A 335 4.96 4.96 10.29
N ARG A 336 5.17 4.07 11.28
CA ARG A 336 4.08 3.40 11.97
C ARG A 336 3.14 4.39 12.67
N LEU A 337 3.68 5.44 13.28
CA LEU A 337 2.84 6.44 13.95
C LEU A 337 2.05 7.27 12.93
N VAL A 338 2.65 7.67 11.80
CA VAL A 338 1.93 8.35 10.72
C VAL A 338 0.76 7.51 10.25
N ALA A 339 0.98 6.22 9.97
CA ALA A 339 -0.10 5.30 9.61
C ALA A 339 -1.12 5.14 10.72
N ALA A 340 -0.70 5.00 11.99
CA ALA A 340 -1.62 4.87 13.12
C ALA A 340 -2.53 6.10 13.28
N LEU A 341 -1.98 7.32 13.10
CA LEU A 341 -2.73 8.57 13.13
C LEU A 341 -3.68 8.70 11.93
N GLN A 342 -3.22 8.38 10.72
CA GLN A 342 -4.03 8.46 9.50
C GLN A 342 -5.19 7.47 9.52
N THR A 343 -4.94 6.24 9.98
CA THR A 343 -5.94 5.15 10.03
C THR A 343 -6.86 5.20 11.25
N GLY A 344 -6.53 6.01 12.26
CA GLY A 344 -7.30 6.15 13.50
C GLY A 344 -7.01 5.06 14.55
N ARG A 345 -5.89 4.33 14.41
CA ARG A 345 -5.37 3.41 15.45
C ARG A 345 -4.83 4.15 16.67
N THR A 346 -4.50 5.42 16.51
CA THR A 346 -4.12 6.35 17.58
C THR A 346 -4.78 7.69 17.29
N SER A 347 -5.27 8.36 18.32
CA SER A 347 -5.97 9.63 18.22
C SER A 347 -5.25 10.71 19.01
N PHE A 348 -5.33 11.94 18.50
CA PHE A 348 -5.10 13.17 19.25
C PHE A 348 -6.25 14.12 18.91
N SER A 349 -6.30 15.31 19.52
CA SER A 349 -7.14 16.40 19.00
C SER A 349 -6.80 16.68 17.53
N ALA A 350 -7.71 17.31 16.79
CA ALA A 350 -7.50 17.58 15.36
C ALA A 350 -6.23 18.42 15.12
N GLU A 351 -6.00 19.41 15.98
CA GLU A 351 -4.85 20.31 15.95
C GLU A 351 -3.54 19.55 16.23
N LEU A 352 -3.51 18.76 17.31
CA LEU A 352 -2.33 17.97 17.67
C LEU A 352 -2.04 16.87 16.64
N LYS A 353 -3.07 16.25 16.06
CA LYS A 353 -2.90 15.27 14.99
C LYS A 353 -2.29 15.92 13.74
N ALA A 354 -2.78 17.09 13.33
CA ALA A 354 -2.23 17.80 12.18
C ALA A 354 -0.77 18.21 12.42
N GLU A 355 -0.46 18.72 13.61
CA GLU A 355 0.92 19.04 14.02
C GLU A 355 1.81 17.78 14.04
N ALA A 356 1.35 16.67 14.63
CA ALA A 356 2.09 15.42 14.69
C ALA A 356 2.41 14.90 13.29
N LEU A 357 1.42 14.81 12.40
CA LEU A 357 1.62 14.33 11.03
C LEU A 357 2.65 15.17 10.29
N ARG A 358 2.63 16.49 10.46
CA ARG A 358 3.61 17.40 9.88
C ARG A 358 5.01 17.16 10.44
N LEU A 359 5.18 17.11 11.77
CA LEU A 359 6.48 16.91 12.43
C LEU A 359 7.12 15.54 12.16
N LEU A 360 6.28 14.51 11.97
CA LEU A 360 6.70 13.16 11.55
C LEU A 360 6.96 13.05 10.03
N GLY A 361 6.82 14.16 9.30
CA GLY A 361 7.15 14.25 7.89
C GLY A 361 6.15 13.57 6.95
N ALA A 362 4.87 13.47 7.31
CA ALA A 362 3.84 12.92 6.43
C ALA A 362 3.71 13.68 5.09
N GLY A 363 4.03 14.98 5.08
CA GLY A 363 4.10 15.81 3.88
C GLY A 363 5.51 16.04 3.32
N GLY A 364 6.52 15.31 3.82
CA GLY A 364 7.92 15.46 3.42
C GLY A 364 8.89 15.31 4.60
N THR A 365 10.03 14.67 4.36
CA THR A 365 10.99 14.32 5.41
C THR A 365 11.99 15.43 5.75
N SER A 366 12.11 16.46 4.91
CA SER A 366 13.04 17.57 5.14
C SER A 366 12.64 18.40 6.36
N ARG A 367 13.63 18.97 7.03
CA ARG A 367 13.41 19.92 8.13
C ARG A 367 12.41 21.02 7.77
N ALA A 368 12.56 21.60 6.58
CA ALA A 368 11.68 22.67 6.10
C ALA A 368 10.22 22.19 5.91
N ALA A 369 10.01 20.97 5.40
CA ALA A 369 8.66 20.40 5.27
C ALA A 369 8.03 20.08 6.64
N ARG A 370 8.84 19.63 7.61
CA ARG A 370 8.38 19.28 8.96
C ARG A 370 8.08 20.49 9.83
N LEU A 371 8.91 21.53 9.79
CA LEU A 371 8.75 22.72 10.64
C LEU A 371 7.98 23.86 9.95
N GLY A 372 8.02 23.95 8.63
CA GLY A 372 7.55 25.14 7.93
C GLY A 372 8.28 26.40 8.45
N PRO A 373 7.56 27.51 8.71
CA PRO A 373 8.13 28.71 9.31
C PRO A 373 8.34 28.60 10.84
N ASP A 374 7.91 27.51 11.48
CA ASP A 374 7.88 27.40 12.94
C ASP A 374 9.27 27.11 13.54
N GLN A 375 9.46 27.56 14.78
CA GLN A 375 10.60 27.16 15.60
C GLN A 375 10.38 25.78 16.23
N VAL A 376 11.44 24.99 16.33
CA VAL A 376 11.37 23.61 16.87
C VAL A 376 11.19 23.57 18.39
N LEU A 377 11.74 24.54 19.15
CA LEU A 377 11.73 24.51 20.61
C LEU A 377 10.31 24.57 21.23
N PRO A 378 9.37 25.40 20.73
CA PRO A 378 7.98 25.35 21.17
C PRO A 378 7.33 23.98 20.94
N ALA A 379 7.61 23.32 19.81
CA ALA A 379 7.11 21.98 19.54
C ALA A 379 7.69 20.94 20.52
N VAL A 380 8.98 21.01 20.83
CA VAL A 380 9.62 20.15 21.85
C VAL A 380 8.89 20.28 23.20
N ARG A 381 8.60 21.50 23.65
CA ARG A 381 7.88 21.72 24.93
C ARG A 381 6.47 21.13 24.88
N ARG A 382 5.68 21.47 23.85
CA ARG A 382 4.31 20.96 23.69
C ARG A 382 4.28 19.42 23.71
N TRP A 383 5.15 18.78 22.93
CA TRP A 383 5.15 17.32 22.83
C TRP A 383 5.72 16.62 24.05
N ARG A 384 6.57 17.29 24.84
CA ARG A 384 6.97 16.82 26.17
C ARG A 384 5.78 16.83 27.13
N ASP A 385 5.03 17.93 27.16
CA ASP A 385 3.83 18.04 28.00
C ASP A 385 2.81 16.94 27.63
N GLN A 386 2.61 16.65 26.34
CA GLN A 386 1.75 15.54 25.90
C GLN A 386 2.32 14.17 26.29
N ALA A 387 3.64 13.95 26.18
CA ALA A 387 4.26 12.67 26.55
C ALA A 387 4.17 12.39 28.06
N GLU A 388 4.09 13.44 28.89
CA GLU A 388 3.99 13.38 30.35
C GLU A 388 2.55 13.52 30.85
N ASN A 389 1.57 13.80 29.96
CA ASN A 389 0.18 14.06 30.35
C ASN A 389 -0.49 12.80 30.96
N PRO A 390 -0.91 12.84 32.24
CA PRO A 390 -1.56 11.70 32.90
C PRO A 390 -2.96 11.41 32.35
N GLU A 391 -3.64 12.37 31.73
CA GLU A 391 -4.99 12.22 31.17
C GLU A 391 -5.00 11.40 29.86
N LEU A 392 -3.86 11.31 29.18
CA LEU A 392 -3.72 10.51 27.96
C LEU A 392 -3.60 9.02 28.29
N SER A 393 -3.98 8.16 27.34
CA SER A 393 -3.69 6.73 27.44
C SER A 393 -2.18 6.45 27.34
N ALA A 394 -1.75 5.27 27.78
CA ALA A 394 -0.36 4.84 27.60
C ALA A 394 0.04 4.76 26.11
N GLY A 395 -0.91 4.48 25.22
CA GLY A 395 -0.69 4.50 23.76
C GLY A 395 -0.43 5.91 23.25
N GLU A 396 -1.25 6.88 23.66
CA GLU A 396 -1.13 8.28 23.26
C GLU A 396 0.13 8.92 23.81
N ARG A 397 0.51 8.67 25.07
CA ARG A 397 1.81 9.12 25.61
C ARG A 397 3.00 8.56 24.85
N ARG A 398 2.97 7.27 24.47
CA ARG A 398 4.01 6.66 23.62
C ARG A 398 4.06 7.30 22.24
N ALA A 399 2.91 7.60 21.64
CA ALA A 399 2.83 8.32 20.38
C ALA A 399 3.42 9.74 20.49
N ALA A 400 3.08 10.48 21.55
CA ALA A 400 3.63 11.80 21.83
C ALA A 400 5.16 11.74 22.01
N ALA A 401 5.68 10.73 22.70
CA ALA A 401 7.12 10.53 22.85
C ALA A 401 7.84 10.28 21.52
N VAL A 402 7.19 9.63 20.54
CA VAL A 402 7.77 9.48 19.18
C VAL A 402 7.85 10.84 18.48
N VAL A 403 6.81 11.67 18.57
CA VAL A 403 6.82 13.03 17.99
C VAL A 403 7.87 13.91 18.67
N LEU A 404 7.94 13.87 20.00
CA LEU A 404 8.94 14.58 20.80
C LEU A 404 10.36 14.23 20.32
N ARG A 405 10.65 12.94 20.14
CA ARG A 405 11.97 12.50 19.67
C ARG A 405 12.31 13.02 18.28
N SER A 406 11.33 13.15 17.38
CA SER A 406 11.53 13.81 16.08
C SER A 406 11.84 15.30 16.24
N CYS A 407 11.14 16.00 17.15
CA CYS A 407 11.42 17.40 17.47
C CYS A 407 12.83 17.59 18.06
N GLU A 408 13.25 16.72 18.97
CA GLU A 408 14.58 16.75 19.59
C GLU A 408 15.69 16.46 18.56
N ALA A 409 15.48 15.49 17.66
CA ALA A 409 16.41 15.21 16.57
C ALA A 409 16.57 16.42 15.63
N MET A 410 15.48 17.12 15.32
CA MET A 410 15.53 18.39 14.60
C MET A 410 16.25 19.47 15.43
N ALA A 411 15.96 19.62 16.72
CA ALA A 411 16.65 20.62 17.56
C ALA A 411 18.18 20.41 17.59
N ASN A 412 18.62 19.15 17.58
CA ASN A 412 20.03 18.76 17.60
C ASN A 412 20.70 18.75 16.20
N GLY A 413 19.99 19.14 15.13
CA GLY A 413 20.53 19.15 13.77
C GLY A 413 20.79 17.76 13.16
N THR A 414 20.14 16.72 13.69
CA THR A 414 20.25 15.35 13.17
C THR A 414 19.29 15.10 11.99
N ILE A 415 18.23 15.93 11.88
CA ILE A 415 17.22 15.97 10.80
C ILE A 415 17.11 17.39 10.23
#